data_AF-A0A7C3XIG3-F1
#
_entry.id   AF-A0A7C3XIG3-F1
#
_cell.length_a   1.000
_cell.length_b   1.000
_cell.length_c   1.000
_cell.angle_alpha   90.00
_cell.angle_beta   90.00
_cell.angle_gamma   90.00
#
_symmetry.space_group_name_H-M   'P 1'
#
loop_
_entity.id
_entity.type
_entity.pdbx_description
1 polymer ?
#
loop_
_entity_poly.entity_id
_entity_poly.type
_entity_poly.pdbx_seq_one_letter_code
_entity_poly.pdbx_strand_id
1 'polypeptide(L)'
;MNGGSWILDSIGADKMREAHEETARRRLALALGVKAHTGLPDEKLRFISNALELRVFDLLESDDTDALRAAAAEAFQVARALPLPDKPLQKASELVRIGCLGVLGDRNPDVRRLLSTFNPQSLYHDSANWGDEVSATVLDIWIRLLRKQGWEDLDGVQSGVAKLRAQQRER
;
A
#
# COMPACT_ATOMS: atom_id res chain seq x y z
N MET A 1 23.06 13.42 -8.51
CA MET A 1 23.52 12.13 -7.95
C MET A 1 22.42 11.13 -8.21
N ASN A 2 22.71 9.92 -8.70
CA ASN A 2 21.69 8.91 -8.99
C ASN A 2 21.05 8.43 -7.67
N GLY A 3 20.05 9.18 -7.18
CA GLY A 3 19.34 8.89 -5.94
C GLY A 3 18.82 7.45 -5.97
N GLY A 4 19.32 6.61 -5.08
CA GLY A 4 18.86 5.23 -4.93
C GLY A 4 19.37 4.18 -5.93
N SER A 5 20.30 4.49 -6.85
CA SER A 5 20.90 3.44 -7.72
C SER A 5 21.67 2.39 -6.90
N TRP A 6 22.33 2.85 -5.83
CA TRP A 6 23.11 1.99 -4.92
C TRP A 6 22.26 0.88 -4.27
N ILE A 7 20.95 1.11 -4.10
CA ILE A 7 20.01 0.14 -3.53
C ILE A 7 19.81 -1.02 -4.51
N LEU A 8 19.62 -0.71 -5.79
CA LEU A 8 19.48 -1.73 -6.82
C LEU A 8 20.76 -2.56 -6.96
N ASP A 9 21.91 -1.89 -6.93
CA ASP A 9 23.22 -2.55 -6.96
C ASP A 9 23.42 -3.48 -5.75
N SER A 10 22.95 -3.05 -4.57
CA SER A 10 23.03 -3.84 -3.32
C SER A 10 22.09 -5.04 -3.30
N ILE A 11 20.90 -4.93 -3.91
CA ILE A 11 19.98 -6.08 -4.07
C ILE A 11 20.59 -7.08 -5.07
N GLY A 12 21.08 -6.56 -6.20
CA GLY A 12 21.59 -7.33 -7.32
C GLY A 12 20.52 -7.67 -8.36
N ALA A 13 20.89 -7.66 -9.63
CA ALA A 13 19.98 -7.83 -10.77
C ALA A 13 19.23 -9.18 -10.75
N ASP A 14 19.88 -10.26 -10.31
CA ASP A 14 19.25 -11.59 -10.25
C ASP A 14 18.11 -11.65 -9.24
N LYS A 15 18.32 -11.10 -8.03
CA LYS A 15 17.28 -11.07 -6.99
C LYS A 15 16.11 -10.19 -7.42
N MET A 16 16.39 -9.07 -8.09
CA MET A 16 15.36 -8.20 -8.67
C MET A 16 14.53 -8.95 -9.71
N ARG A 17 15.19 -9.68 -10.62
CA ARG A 17 14.51 -10.50 -11.63
C ARG A 17 13.65 -11.59 -10.99
N GLU A 18 14.17 -12.33 -10.02
CA GLU A 18 13.43 -13.36 -9.29
C GLU A 18 12.19 -12.78 -8.58
N ALA A 19 12.31 -11.60 -7.96
CA ALA A 19 11.19 -10.92 -7.31
C ALA A 19 10.11 -10.49 -8.30
N HIS A 20 10.50 -9.98 -9.47
CA HIS A 20 9.58 -9.62 -10.55
C HIS A 20 8.83 -10.83 -11.10
N GLU A 21 9.54 -11.92 -11.34
CA GLU A 21 8.96 -13.19 -11.79
C GLU A 21 7.97 -13.76 -10.75
N GLU A 22 8.34 -13.77 -9.47
CA GLU A 22 7.46 -14.20 -8.38
C GLU A 22 6.22 -13.30 -8.25
N THR A 23 6.42 -11.98 -8.31
CA THR A 23 5.33 -11.00 -8.25
C THR A 23 4.34 -11.21 -9.40
N ALA A 24 4.84 -11.42 -10.63
CA ALA A 24 4.00 -11.71 -11.78
C ALA A 24 3.23 -13.03 -11.61
N ARG A 25 3.91 -14.08 -11.14
CA ARG A 25 3.32 -15.40 -10.87
C ARG A 25 2.18 -15.33 -9.87
N ARG A 26 2.39 -14.67 -8.72
CA ARG A 26 1.37 -14.50 -7.67
C ARG A 26 0.15 -13.73 -8.16
N ARG A 27 0.37 -12.65 -8.90
CA ARG A 27 -0.73 -11.83 -9.45
C ARG A 27 -1.53 -12.58 -10.51
N LEU A 28 -0.86 -13.32 -11.38
CA LEU A 28 -1.53 -14.14 -12.39
C LEU A 28 -2.35 -15.24 -11.72
N ALA A 29 -1.78 -15.93 -10.74
CA ALA A 29 -2.49 -16.96 -9.99
C ALA A 29 -3.75 -16.42 -9.29
N LEU A 30 -3.62 -15.26 -8.62
CA LEU A 30 -4.76 -14.58 -7.99
C LEU A 30 -5.83 -14.20 -9.02
N ALA A 31 -5.44 -13.66 -10.17
CA ALA A 31 -6.38 -13.27 -11.23
C ALA A 31 -7.10 -14.48 -11.85
N LEU A 32 -6.45 -15.64 -11.90
CA LEU A 32 -7.00 -16.90 -12.39
C LEU A 32 -7.75 -17.71 -11.32
N GLY A 33 -7.74 -17.26 -10.06
CA GLY A 33 -8.34 -18.00 -8.94
C GLY A 33 -7.63 -19.32 -8.60
N VAL A 34 -6.35 -19.47 -8.99
CA VAL A 34 -5.55 -20.66 -8.71
C VAL A 34 -4.55 -20.40 -7.59
N LYS A 35 -4.16 -21.45 -6.86
CA LYS A 35 -3.08 -21.33 -5.87
C LYS A 35 -1.74 -21.13 -6.60
N ALA A 36 -1.05 -20.05 -6.27
CA ALA A 36 0.32 -19.85 -6.71
C ALA A 36 1.23 -20.88 -6.04
N HIS A 37 2.09 -21.53 -6.82
CA HIS A 37 3.27 -22.18 -6.25
C HIS A 37 4.29 -21.08 -5.98
N THR A 38 4.55 -20.79 -4.71
CA THR A 38 5.50 -19.75 -4.31
C THR A 38 6.92 -20.23 -4.56
N GLY A 39 7.61 -19.62 -5.53
CA GLY A 39 9.01 -19.92 -5.80
C GLY A 39 9.96 -19.16 -4.85
N LEU A 40 9.50 -18.01 -4.35
CA LEU A 40 10.25 -17.18 -3.40
C LEU A 40 9.49 -17.05 -2.07
N PRO A 41 10.14 -17.28 -0.92
CA PRO A 41 9.56 -17.03 0.40
C PRO A 41 9.15 -15.57 0.60
N ASP A 42 8.07 -15.34 1.35
CA ASP A 42 7.55 -14.00 1.64
C ASP A 42 8.56 -13.08 2.31
N GLU A 43 9.42 -13.61 3.17
CA GLU A 43 10.47 -12.84 3.84
C GLU A 43 11.44 -12.21 2.83
N LYS A 44 11.86 -12.96 1.81
CA LYS A 44 12.76 -12.45 0.75
C LYS A 44 12.06 -11.40 -0.10
N LEU A 45 10.80 -11.64 -0.47
CA LEU A 45 10.02 -10.67 -1.24
C LEU A 45 9.77 -9.39 -0.43
N ARG A 46 9.55 -9.51 0.88
CA ARG A 46 9.38 -8.39 1.82
C ARG A 46 10.66 -7.58 1.99
N PHE A 47 11.81 -8.24 2.06
CA PHE A 47 13.11 -7.56 2.05
C PHE A 47 13.27 -6.69 0.80
N ILE A 48 12.96 -7.25 -0.38
CA ILE A 48 13.07 -6.51 -1.66
C ILE A 48 12.05 -5.37 -1.72
N SER A 49 10.80 -5.59 -1.28
CA SER A 49 9.79 -4.54 -1.16
C SER A 49 10.28 -3.37 -0.31
N ASN A 50 10.82 -3.65 0.88
CA ASN A 50 11.31 -2.63 1.80
C ASN A 50 12.52 -1.86 1.22
N ALA A 51 13.41 -2.55 0.50
CA ALA A 51 14.53 -1.90 -0.17
C ALA A 51 14.07 -0.98 -1.30
N LEU A 52 13.09 -1.41 -2.11
CA LEU A 52 12.49 -0.56 -3.14
C LEU A 52 11.74 0.64 -2.53
N GLU A 53 11.07 0.46 -1.40
CA GLU A 53 10.46 1.57 -0.66
C GLU A 53 11.52 2.57 -0.16
N LEU A 54 12.67 2.11 0.33
CA LEU A 54 13.78 3.00 0.70
C LEU A 54 14.26 3.82 -0.49
N ARG A 55 14.34 3.21 -1.69
CA ARG A 55 14.67 3.94 -2.92
C ARG A 55 13.64 5.00 -3.26
N VAL A 56 12.35 4.74 -3.01
CA VAL A 56 11.30 5.77 -3.18
C VAL A 56 11.52 6.93 -2.22
N PHE A 57 11.86 6.66 -0.95
CA PHE A 57 12.17 7.71 0.02
C PHE A 57 13.39 8.56 -0.40
N ASP A 58 14.48 7.94 -0.84
CA ASP A 58 15.65 8.66 -1.37
C ASP A 58 15.28 9.59 -2.55
N LEU A 59 14.35 9.15 -3.40
CA LEU A 59 13.92 9.91 -4.58
C LEU A 59 12.88 10.99 -4.27
N LEU A 60 12.15 10.90 -3.14
CA LEU A 60 11.23 11.95 -2.70
C LEU A 60 11.95 13.26 -2.36
N GLU A 61 13.23 13.17 -1.97
CA GLU A 61 14.08 14.33 -1.71
C GLU A 61 14.76 14.87 -2.98
N SER A 62 14.51 14.25 -4.13
CA SER A 62 15.10 14.62 -5.41
C SER A 62 14.08 15.31 -6.33
N ASP A 63 14.58 16.13 -7.26
CA ASP A 63 13.74 16.77 -8.30
C ASP A 63 13.42 15.82 -9.48
N ASP A 64 13.91 14.57 -9.46
CA ASP A 64 13.71 13.61 -10.54
C ASP A 64 12.37 12.86 -10.40
N THR A 65 11.31 13.52 -10.84
CA THR A 65 9.94 12.99 -10.77
C THR A 65 9.73 11.72 -11.61
N ASP A 66 10.49 11.53 -12.69
CA ASP A 66 10.39 10.36 -13.56
C ASP A 66 11.03 9.14 -12.89
N ALA A 67 12.21 9.32 -12.29
CA ALA A 67 12.85 8.28 -11.49
C ALA A 67 11.99 7.90 -10.27
N LEU A 68 11.42 8.88 -9.57
CA LEU A 68 10.51 8.64 -8.44
C LEU A 68 9.30 7.83 -8.89
N ARG A 69 8.65 8.22 -10.00
CA ARG A 69 7.48 7.50 -10.54
C ARG A 69 7.83 6.06 -10.91
N ALA A 70 8.98 5.84 -11.55
CA ALA A 70 9.45 4.51 -11.91
C ALA A 70 9.73 3.65 -10.66
N ALA A 71 10.45 4.19 -9.68
CA ALA A 71 10.76 3.51 -8.43
C ALA A 71 9.50 3.16 -7.62
N ALA A 72 8.56 4.10 -7.51
CA ALA A 72 7.30 3.91 -6.79
C ALA A 72 6.41 2.87 -7.49
N ALA A 73 6.36 2.88 -8.82
CA ALA A 73 5.66 1.86 -9.59
C ALA A 73 6.26 0.46 -9.32
N GLU A 74 7.58 0.35 -9.26
CA GLU A 74 8.29 -0.90 -8.99
C GLU A 74 8.00 -1.42 -7.57
N ALA A 75 8.16 -0.56 -6.56
CA ALA A 75 7.86 -0.86 -5.16
C ALA A 75 6.40 -1.30 -4.98
N PHE A 76 5.46 -0.58 -5.61
CA PHE A 76 4.03 -0.93 -5.59
C PHE A 76 3.75 -2.33 -6.12
N GLN A 77 4.38 -2.74 -7.23
CA GLN A 77 4.14 -4.07 -7.81
C GLN A 77 4.59 -5.19 -6.88
N VAL A 78 5.74 -5.05 -6.25
CA VAL A 78 6.27 -6.04 -5.32
C VAL A 78 5.43 -6.06 -4.03
N ALA A 79 5.16 -4.88 -3.45
CA ALA A 79 4.46 -4.76 -2.17
C ALA A 79 3.04 -5.36 -2.23
N ARG A 80 2.28 -5.10 -3.30
CA ARG A 80 0.91 -5.62 -3.45
C ARG A 80 0.82 -7.14 -3.69
N ALA A 81 1.94 -7.82 -3.91
CA ALA A 81 1.99 -9.27 -4.07
C ALA A 81 2.30 -10.02 -2.76
N LEU A 82 2.64 -9.29 -1.69
CA LEU A 82 2.81 -9.84 -0.35
C LEU A 82 1.45 -10.09 0.30
N PRO A 83 1.35 -11.09 1.19
CA PRO A 83 0.16 -11.26 2.01
C PRO A 83 -0.02 -10.07 2.94
N LEU A 84 -1.28 -9.66 3.09
CA LEU A 84 -1.68 -8.61 4.04
C LEU A 84 -1.77 -9.19 5.46
N PRO A 85 -1.51 -8.38 6.50
CA PRO A 85 -1.75 -8.78 7.88
C PRO A 85 -3.22 -9.16 8.14
N ASP A 86 -3.45 -10.05 9.11
CA ASP A 86 -4.82 -10.45 9.51
C ASP A 86 -5.51 -9.39 10.36
N LYS A 87 -4.75 -8.63 11.17
CA LYS A 87 -5.28 -7.61 12.06
C LYS A 87 -5.84 -6.42 11.26
N PRO A 88 -7.11 -6.01 11.44
CA PRO A 88 -7.76 -5.00 10.59
C PRO A 88 -7.01 -3.67 10.47
N LEU A 89 -6.56 -3.10 11.60
CA LEU A 89 -5.80 -1.83 11.59
C LEU A 89 -4.46 -1.95 10.86
N GLN A 90 -3.74 -3.05 11.07
CA GLN A 90 -2.46 -3.30 10.39
C GLN A 90 -2.68 -3.51 8.89
N LYS A 91 -3.73 -4.23 8.52
CA LYS A 91 -4.14 -4.43 7.13
C LYS A 91 -4.48 -3.11 6.45
N ALA A 92 -5.25 -2.23 7.09
CA ALA A 92 -5.58 -0.93 6.52
C ALA A 92 -4.36 -0.01 6.40
N SER A 93 -3.50 0.03 7.42
CA SER A 93 -2.22 0.75 7.35
C SER A 93 -1.37 0.28 6.17
N GLU A 94 -1.25 -1.04 6.00
CA GLU A 94 -0.51 -1.65 4.90
C GLU A 94 -1.13 -1.30 3.53
N LEU A 95 -2.46 -1.32 3.42
CA LEU A 95 -3.16 -0.93 2.21
C LEU A 95 -2.97 0.55 1.86
N VAL A 96 -2.98 1.45 2.84
CA VAL A 96 -2.68 2.87 2.63
C VAL A 96 -1.25 3.05 2.17
N ARG A 97 -0.28 2.39 2.82
CA ARG A 97 1.14 2.40 2.45
C ARG A 97 1.33 1.98 0.99
N ILE A 98 0.80 0.81 0.61
CA ILE A 98 0.85 0.31 -0.78
C ILE A 98 0.13 1.26 -1.73
N GLY A 99 -1.02 1.80 -1.33
CA GLY A 99 -1.79 2.76 -2.11
C GLY A 99 -1.00 4.03 -2.45
N CYS A 100 -0.25 4.56 -1.49
CA CYS A 100 0.64 5.72 -1.71
C CYS A 100 1.72 5.42 -2.77
N LEU A 101 2.38 4.26 -2.69
CA LEU A 101 3.34 3.82 -3.72
C LEU A 101 2.68 3.76 -5.11
N GLY A 102 1.47 3.21 -5.16
CA GLY A 102 0.71 3.11 -6.40
C GLY A 102 0.32 4.48 -6.96
N VAL A 103 -0.06 5.45 -6.13
CA VAL A 103 -0.34 6.83 -6.57
C VAL A 103 0.91 7.51 -7.10
N LEU A 104 2.03 7.44 -6.35
CA LEU A 104 3.32 8.00 -6.77
C LEU A 104 3.82 7.35 -8.07
N GLY A 105 3.55 6.06 -8.27
CA GLY A 105 3.92 5.30 -9.47
C GLY A 105 2.94 5.39 -10.63
N ASP A 106 1.95 6.28 -10.58
CA ASP A 106 0.86 6.43 -11.57
C ASP A 106 0.12 5.11 -11.89
N ARG A 107 -0.17 4.33 -10.85
CA ARG A 107 -0.91 3.06 -10.91
C ARG A 107 -2.31 3.20 -10.31
N ASN A 108 -2.93 4.38 -10.48
CA ASN A 108 -4.25 4.70 -9.92
C ASN A 108 -5.33 3.63 -10.18
N PRO A 109 -5.50 3.07 -11.40
CA PRO A 109 -6.49 2.01 -11.64
C PRO A 109 -6.21 0.74 -10.81
N ASP A 110 -4.94 0.39 -10.63
CA ASP A 110 -4.55 -0.78 -9.84
C ASP A 110 -4.76 -0.55 -8.35
N VAL A 111 -4.51 0.66 -7.84
CA VAL A 111 -4.81 1.05 -6.46
C VAL A 111 -6.30 0.94 -6.18
N ARG A 112 -7.15 1.48 -7.06
CA ARG A 112 -8.61 1.36 -6.91
C ARG A 112 -9.06 -0.09 -6.86
N ARG A 113 -8.53 -0.93 -7.76
CA ARG A 113 -8.83 -2.36 -7.78
C ARG A 113 -8.38 -3.06 -6.48
N LEU A 114 -7.18 -2.77 -6.00
CA LEU A 114 -6.66 -3.30 -4.73
C LEU A 114 -7.57 -2.96 -3.55
N LEU A 115 -8.08 -1.72 -3.50
CA LEU A 115 -8.90 -1.23 -2.38
C LEU A 115 -10.40 -1.52 -2.53
N SER A 116 -10.86 -1.99 -3.70
CA SER A 116 -12.28 -2.22 -3.97
C SER A 116 -12.93 -3.25 -3.06
N THR A 117 -12.17 -4.21 -2.54
CA THR A 117 -12.65 -5.28 -1.66
C THR A 117 -12.52 -4.94 -0.18
N PHE A 118 -11.98 -3.76 0.16
CA PHE A 118 -11.81 -3.34 1.54
C PHE A 118 -13.17 -3.03 2.18
N ASN A 119 -13.45 -3.66 3.33
CA ASN A 119 -14.63 -3.40 4.14
C ASN A 119 -14.29 -2.45 5.31
N PRO A 120 -14.74 -1.18 5.30
CA PRO A 120 -14.49 -0.21 6.36
C PRO A 120 -15.01 -0.65 7.73
N GLN A 121 -16.10 -1.42 7.79
CA GLN A 121 -16.68 -1.86 9.06
C GLN A 121 -15.71 -2.73 9.87
N SER A 122 -14.81 -3.44 9.21
CA SER A 122 -13.80 -4.27 9.86
C SER A 122 -12.86 -3.50 10.80
N LEU A 123 -12.71 -2.18 10.62
CA LEU A 123 -11.84 -1.34 11.45
C LEU A 123 -12.42 -0.97 12.80
N TYR A 124 -13.75 -1.00 12.93
CA TYR A 124 -14.44 -0.46 14.11
C TYR A 124 -14.93 -1.54 15.07
N HIS A 125 -14.72 -2.83 14.77
CA HIS A 125 -15.20 -3.93 15.61
C HIS A 125 -14.39 -4.11 16.91
N ASP A 126 -13.10 -3.74 16.93
CA ASP A 126 -12.16 -4.03 18.02
C ASP A 126 -11.46 -2.76 18.57
N SER A 127 -12.05 -1.57 18.42
CA SER A 127 -11.39 -0.34 18.90
C SER A 127 -11.36 -0.31 20.44
N ALA A 128 -10.22 -0.68 21.01
CA ALA A 128 -10.04 -0.85 22.46
C ALA A 128 -9.81 0.50 23.19
N ASN A 129 -9.37 1.52 22.47
CA ASN A 129 -9.07 2.84 23.03
C ASN A 129 -9.29 3.95 21.99
N TRP A 130 -9.27 5.20 22.46
CA TRP A 130 -9.42 6.40 21.63
C TRP A 130 -8.40 6.49 20.49
N GLY A 131 -7.14 6.07 20.73
CA GLY A 131 -6.10 6.07 19.70
C GLY A 131 -6.42 5.11 18.54
N ASP A 132 -6.97 3.94 18.85
CA ASP A 132 -7.42 2.97 17.86
C ASP A 132 -8.63 3.49 17.06
N GLU A 133 -9.58 4.18 17.71
CA GLU A 133 -10.71 4.83 17.02
C GLU A 133 -10.26 5.92 16.04
N VAL A 134 -9.31 6.76 16.48
CA VAL A 134 -8.70 7.79 15.63
C VAL A 134 -7.98 7.14 14.45
N SER A 135 -7.16 6.13 14.71
CA SER A 135 -6.41 5.41 13.68
C SER A 135 -7.33 4.74 12.67
N ALA A 136 -8.37 4.04 13.14
CA ALA A 136 -9.39 3.43 12.30
C ALA A 136 -10.03 4.46 11.37
N THR A 137 -10.45 5.60 11.92
CA THR A 137 -11.15 6.63 11.15
C THR A 137 -10.21 7.31 10.14
N VAL A 138 -8.97 7.61 10.52
CA VAL A 138 -7.97 8.22 9.62
C VAL A 138 -7.62 7.26 8.48
N LEU A 139 -7.42 5.97 8.76
CA LEU A 139 -7.13 4.97 7.75
C LEU A 139 -8.31 4.76 6.80
N ASP A 140 -9.55 4.72 7.30
CA ASP A 140 -10.76 4.65 6.47
C ASP A 140 -10.84 5.86 5.51
N ILE A 141 -10.60 7.08 6.01
CA ILE A 141 -10.55 8.30 5.19
C ILE A 141 -9.50 8.17 4.08
N TRP A 142 -8.28 7.74 4.40
CA TRP A 142 -7.22 7.57 3.40
C TRP A 142 -7.60 6.53 2.35
N ILE A 143 -8.14 5.39 2.76
CA ILE A 143 -8.57 4.34 1.81
C ILE A 143 -9.63 4.87 0.86
N ARG A 144 -10.62 5.62 1.34
CA ARG A 144 -11.66 6.25 0.50
C ARG A 144 -11.07 7.28 -0.47
N LEU A 145 -10.13 8.12 -0.01
CA LEU A 145 -9.45 9.10 -0.87
C LEU A 145 -8.61 8.46 -1.97
N LEU A 146 -8.02 7.30 -1.69
CA LEU A 146 -7.24 6.53 -2.68
C LEU A 146 -8.16 5.75 -3.63
N ARG A 147 -9.23 5.14 -3.11
CA ARG A 147 -10.18 4.32 -3.87
C ARG A 147 -11.09 5.16 -4.78
N LYS A 148 -11.53 6.34 -4.33
CA LYS A 148 -12.38 7.28 -5.09
C LYS A 148 -13.60 6.62 -5.74
N GLN A 149 -14.30 5.75 -5.00
CA GLN A 149 -15.49 5.04 -5.45
C GLN A 149 -16.74 5.90 -5.26
N GLY A 150 -16.93 6.87 -6.16
CA GLY A 150 -18.15 7.68 -6.26
C GLY A 150 -18.45 8.51 -5.01
N TRP A 151 -19.74 8.81 -4.82
CA TRP A 151 -20.23 9.68 -3.75
C TRP A 151 -20.10 9.06 -2.35
N GLU A 152 -20.21 7.74 -2.22
CA GLU A 152 -20.08 7.05 -0.93
C GLU A 152 -18.70 7.25 -0.29
N ASP A 153 -17.64 7.28 -1.08
CA ASP A 153 -16.30 7.57 -0.58
C ASP A 153 -16.17 9.04 -0.14
N LEU A 154 -16.76 9.97 -0.91
CA LEU A 154 -16.74 11.40 -0.57
C LEU A 154 -17.51 11.69 0.73
N ASP A 155 -18.73 11.19 0.85
CA ASP A 155 -19.59 11.36 2.03
C ASP A 155 -18.97 10.69 3.25
N GLY A 156 -18.34 9.53 3.06
CA GLY A 156 -17.60 8.82 4.10
C GLY A 156 -16.41 9.61 4.64
N VAL A 157 -15.65 10.28 3.76
CA VAL A 157 -14.54 11.17 4.18
C VAL A 157 -15.07 12.33 5.01
N GLN A 158 -16.10 13.03 4.54
CA GLN A 158 -16.68 14.16 5.27
C GLN A 158 -17.23 13.75 6.64
N SER A 159 -17.96 12.63 6.68
CA SER A 159 -18.55 12.09 7.91
C SER A 159 -17.47 11.67 8.92
N GLY A 160 -16.40 11.02 8.46
CA GLY A 160 -15.26 10.63 9.30
C GLY A 160 -14.56 11.83 9.93
N VAL A 161 -14.28 12.88 9.15
CA VAL A 161 -13.67 14.12 9.67
C VAL A 161 -14.57 14.82 10.68
N ALA A 162 -15.87 14.93 10.37
CA ALA A 162 -16.84 15.57 11.27
C ALA A 162 -16.95 14.81 12.61
N LYS A 163 -17.02 13.47 12.56
CA LYS A 163 -17.05 12.60 13.73
C LYS A 163 -15.82 12.81 14.61
N LEU A 164 -14.61 12.72 14.05
CA LEU A 164 -13.37 12.91 14.83
C LEU A 164 -13.32 14.29 15.50
N ARG A 165 -13.69 15.35 14.77
CA ARG A 165 -13.71 16.71 15.32
C ARG A 165 -14.73 16.88 16.44
N ALA A 166 -15.89 16.22 16.36
CA ALA A 166 -16.88 16.24 17.44
C ALA A 166 -16.35 15.54 18.68
N GLN A 167 -15.86 14.30 18.52
CA GLN A 167 -15.30 13.51 19.61
C GLN A 167 -14.10 14.18 20.29
N GLN A 168 -13.28 14.93 19.55
CA GLN A 168 -12.16 15.69 20.11
C GLN A 168 -12.62 16.85 21.01
N ARG A 169 -13.78 17.46 20.76
CA ARG A 169 -14.30 18.58 21.58
C ARG A 169 -14.93 18.12 22.88
N GLU A 170 -15.39 16.87 22.92
CA GLU A 170 -16.08 16.27 24.07
C GLU A 170 -15.10 15.62 25.08
N ARG A 171 -13.79 15.73 24.83
CA ARG A 171 -12.70 15.18 25.65
C ARG A 171 -11.76 16.28 26.10
#